data_AF-A0AA43JZL2-F1
#
_entry.id   AF-A0AA43JZL2-F1
#
_cell.length_a   1.000
_cell.length_b   1.000
_cell.length_c   1.000
_cell.angle_alpha   90.00
_cell.angle_beta   90.00
_cell.angle_gamma   90.00
#
_symmetry.space_group_name_H-M   'P 1'
#
loop_
_entity.id
_entity.type
_entity.pdbx_description
1 polymer ?
#
loop_
_entity_poly.entity_id
_entity_poly.type
_entity_poly.pdbx_seq_one_letter_code
_entity_poly.pdbx_strand_id
1 'polypeptide(L)'
;MNISGKEAVYFHINRVVPWSSLPKWNIGDVIDIGGESNPYFSFFETNQKTYGVTIPDNVTHQLPGKQFLNAVRDGEIDCPNVAGIAADITQHFVSYVRELIWEDIRKSEFPHLPSRQRCIWLAADEEGVKFWLQNLGLDNQEFQIAKVQVQGRLHVASDEHLLTDSEPMLTTIKRARQYWLGINDHPASREILFEGRLKVLDFVDPKEFT
;
A
#
# COMPACT_ATOMS: atom_id res chain seq x y z
N MET A 1 -5.91 -0.41 22.28
CA MET A 1 -5.43 -1.21 23.42
C MET A 1 -3.93 -0.96 23.53
N ASN A 2 -3.46 -0.29 24.59
CA ASN A 2 -2.02 -0.05 24.80
C ASN A 2 -1.38 -1.36 25.28
N ILE A 3 -0.66 -2.05 24.39
CA ILE A 3 0.14 -3.22 24.75
C ILE A 3 1.50 -2.69 25.21
N SER A 4 1.58 -2.25 26.47
CA SER A 4 2.88 -2.04 27.13
C SER A 4 3.34 -3.35 27.76
N GLY A 5 4.49 -3.89 27.33
CA GLY A 5 5.31 -4.77 28.16
C GLY A 5 5.52 -6.22 27.71
N LYS A 6 5.00 -6.66 26.56
CA LYS A 6 5.52 -7.87 25.89
C LYS A 6 6.05 -7.46 24.54
N GLU A 7 7.33 -7.71 24.31
CA GLU A 7 7.94 -7.71 22.99
C GLU A 7 7.15 -8.68 22.12
N ALA A 8 6.21 -8.15 21.33
CA ALA A 8 5.43 -8.95 20.40
C ALA A 8 6.23 -9.10 19.11
N VAL A 9 6.43 -10.34 18.69
CA VAL A 9 7.08 -10.68 17.43
C VAL A 9 6.01 -10.72 16.35
N TYR A 10 6.29 -10.07 15.24
CA TYR A 10 5.45 -10.01 14.05
C TYR A 10 6.25 -10.44 12.82
N PHE A 11 5.58 -10.53 11.69
CA PHE A 11 6.21 -10.76 10.39
C PHE A 11 6.00 -9.57 9.47
N HIS A 12 6.99 -9.28 8.64
CA HIS A 12 6.88 -8.31 7.56
C HIS A 12 7.37 -8.92 6.25
N ILE A 13 6.58 -8.80 5.19
CA ILE A 13 6.98 -9.21 3.84
C ILE A 13 7.62 -7.98 3.17
N ASN A 14 8.95 -7.93 3.23
CA ASN A 14 9.76 -6.85 2.68
C ASN A 14 9.98 -7.09 1.17
N ARG A 15 9.29 -6.33 0.32
CA ARG A 15 9.37 -6.47 -1.14
C ARG A 15 10.46 -5.55 -1.70
N VAL A 16 11.24 -6.07 -2.64
CA VAL A 16 12.16 -5.27 -3.45
C VAL A 16 11.46 -4.96 -4.76
N VAL A 17 10.92 -3.74 -4.86
CA VAL A 17 10.14 -3.28 -6.02
C VAL A 17 10.85 -2.15 -6.75
N PRO A 18 10.76 -2.06 -8.09
CA PRO A 18 11.47 -1.04 -8.89
C PRO A 18 11.18 0.41 -8.50
N TRP A 19 10.01 0.67 -7.93
CA TRP A 19 9.55 2.01 -7.52
C TRP A 19 9.88 2.38 -6.06
N SER A 20 10.61 1.51 -5.34
CA SER A 20 11.10 1.79 -3.97
C SER A 20 12.62 1.69 -3.95
N SER A 21 13.29 2.74 -3.48
CA SER A 21 14.75 2.75 -3.30
C SER A 21 15.19 2.21 -1.94
N LEU A 22 14.27 1.68 -1.12
CA LEU A 22 14.61 1.17 0.19
C LEU A 22 15.49 -0.08 0.07
N PRO A 23 16.61 -0.15 0.82
CA PRO A 23 17.49 -1.30 0.78
C PRO A 23 16.81 -2.53 1.38
N LYS A 24 17.34 -3.71 1.03
CA LYS A 24 17.05 -4.93 1.78
C LYS A 24 17.50 -4.77 3.23
N TRP A 25 16.79 -5.46 4.10
CA TRP A 25 17.10 -5.45 5.52
C TRP A 25 18.12 -6.53 5.86
N ASN A 26 18.81 -6.32 6.99
CA ASN A 26 19.72 -7.25 7.63
C ASN A 26 19.22 -7.59 9.03
N ILE A 27 19.66 -8.75 9.54
CA ILE A 27 19.41 -9.12 10.93
C ILE A 27 20.08 -8.09 11.85
N GLY A 28 19.32 -7.61 12.82
CA GLY A 28 19.77 -6.59 13.77
C GLY A 28 19.50 -5.15 13.34
N ASP A 29 19.03 -4.91 12.11
CA ASP A 29 18.62 -3.57 11.69
C ASP A 29 17.54 -3.02 12.62
N VAL A 30 17.67 -1.74 12.97
CA VAL A 30 16.69 -0.98 13.75
C VAL A 30 16.17 0.14 12.87
N ILE A 31 14.85 0.17 12.69
CA ILE A 31 14.18 1.03 11.71
C ILE A 31 13.10 1.82 12.42
N ASP A 32 13.15 3.14 12.32
CA ASP A 32 12.11 4.03 12.82
C ASP A 32 11.04 4.26 11.71
N ILE A 33 9.80 3.90 12.00
CA ILE A 33 8.65 3.92 11.10
C ILE A 33 7.68 5.03 11.50
N GLY A 34 7.14 5.75 10.52
CA GLY A 34 6.08 6.75 10.74
C GLY A 34 6.51 8.21 10.59
N GLY A 35 7.81 8.48 10.37
CA GLY A 35 8.35 9.83 10.18
C GLY A 35 8.12 10.41 8.78
N GLU A 36 8.15 9.56 7.75
CA GLU A 36 7.98 9.92 6.35
C GLU A 36 6.89 9.05 5.70
N SER A 37 6.47 9.40 4.49
CA SER A 37 5.57 8.57 3.69
C SER A 37 6.20 7.21 3.42
N ASN A 38 5.43 6.14 3.58
CA ASN A 38 5.88 4.79 3.21
C ASN A 38 5.96 4.65 1.68
N PRO A 39 6.65 3.63 1.16
CA PRO A 39 6.82 3.47 -0.29
C PRO A 39 5.50 3.39 -1.08
N TYR A 40 4.45 2.85 -0.46
CA TYR A 40 3.15 2.74 -1.11
C TYR A 40 2.50 4.11 -1.32
N PHE A 41 2.49 4.98 -0.30
CA PHE A 41 1.92 6.32 -0.44
C PHE A 41 2.84 7.25 -1.22
N SER A 42 4.15 7.15 -1.00
CA SER A 42 5.17 7.89 -1.73
C SER A 42 5.09 7.66 -3.24
N PHE A 43 4.66 6.47 -3.68
CA PHE A 43 4.36 6.21 -5.09
C PHE A 43 3.36 7.24 -5.65
N PHE A 44 2.26 7.52 -4.97
CA PHE A 44 1.28 8.51 -5.42
C PHE A 44 1.78 9.95 -5.30
N GLU A 45 2.63 10.26 -4.31
CA GLU A 45 3.20 11.60 -4.13
C GLU A 45 4.21 11.97 -5.22
N THR A 46 4.94 10.98 -5.75
CA THR A 46 6.09 11.21 -6.62
C THR A 46 5.91 10.72 -8.05
N ASN A 47 4.98 9.80 -8.31
CA ASN A 47 4.79 9.22 -9.65
C ASN A 47 3.56 9.80 -10.33
N GLN A 48 3.80 10.51 -11.43
CA GLN A 48 2.77 10.89 -12.38
C GLN A 48 2.62 9.81 -13.45
N LYS A 49 1.38 9.43 -13.77
CA LYS A 49 1.10 8.59 -14.94
C LYS A 49 1.31 9.39 -16.23
N THR A 50 2.28 8.97 -17.04
CA THR A 50 2.57 9.54 -18.35
C THR A 50 2.56 8.46 -19.44
N TYR A 51 2.21 8.86 -20.66
CA TYR A 51 2.09 7.97 -21.80
C TYR A 51 2.82 8.54 -23.01
N GLY A 52 3.60 7.70 -23.68
CA GLY A 52 4.37 8.07 -24.86
C GLY A 52 3.50 8.26 -26.09
N VAL A 53 3.74 9.32 -26.83
CA VAL A 53 3.04 9.68 -28.07
C VAL A 53 4.07 10.04 -29.12
N THR A 54 4.03 9.37 -30.26
CA THR A 54 4.88 9.72 -31.40
C THR A 54 4.12 10.68 -32.31
N ILE A 55 4.62 11.91 -32.41
CA ILE A 55 4.09 12.97 -33.26
C ILE A 55 4.73 12.83 -34.66
N PRO A 56 4.18 13.43 -35.75
CA PRO A 56 4.74 13.32 -37.10
C PRO A 56 6.21 13.77 -37.27
N ASP A 57 6.84 14.36 -36.26
CA ASP A 57 8.26 14.68 -36.22
C ASP A 57 9.16 13.49 -35.83
N ASN A 58 8.59 12.29 -35.64
CA ASN A 58 9.25 11.08 -35.15
C ASN A 58 9.86 11.22 -33.75
N VAL A 59 9.42 12.19 -32.95
CA VAL A 59 9.81 12.34 -31.55
C VAL A 59 8.71 11.77 -30.65
N THR A 60 9.09 10.93 -29.69
CA THR A 60 8.18 10.46 -28.65
C THR A 60 8.12 11.45 -27.51
N HIS A 61 6.95 12.04 -27.29
CA HIS A 61 6.65 12.92 -26.17
C HIS A 61 5.92 12.16 -25.07
N GLN A 62 6.22 12.45 -23.80
CA GLN A 62 5.49 11.91 -22.65
C GLN A 62 4.37 12.88 -22.26
N LEU A 63 3.12 12.44 -22.41
CA LEU A 63 1.97 13.24 -22.01
C LEU A 63 1.40 12.77 -20.65
N PRO A 64 1.08 13.68 -19.72
CA PRO A 64 0.29 13.38 -18.53
C PRO A 64 -1.03 12.68 -18.87
N GLY A 65 -1.45 11.69 -18.08
CA GLY A 65 -2.60 10.83 -18.37
C GLY A 65 -3.89 11.56 -18.79
N LYS A 66 -4.28 12.64 -18.08
CA LYS A 66 -5.47 13.44 -18.47
C LYS A 66 -5.29 14.13 -19.82
N GLN A 67 -4.10 14.66 -20.10
CA GLN A 67 -3.80 15.32 -21.38
C GLN A 67 -3.78 14.29 -22.50
N PHE A 68 -3.17 13.12 -22.27
CA PHE A 68 -3.20 12.00 -23.20
C PHE A 68 -4.64 11.58 -23.55
N LEU A 69 -5.51 11.36 -22.56
CA LEU A 69 -6.90 10.99 -22.80
C LEU A 69 -7.71 12.07 -23.54
N ASN A 70 -7.44 13.36 -23.25
CA ASN A 70 -8.06 14.45 -24.00
C ASN A 70 -7.62 14.44 -25.47
N ALA A 71 -6.32 14.30 -25.74
CA ALA A 71 -5.79 14.25 -27.10
C ALA A 71 -6.33 13.04 -27.89
N VAL A 72 -6.49 11.87 -27.25
CA VAL A 72 -7.18 10.72 -27.87
C VAL A 72 -8.64 11.03 -28.15
N ARG A 73 -9.37 11.61 -27.19
CA ARG A 73 -10.79 12.00 -27.36
C ARG A 73 -10.97 12.99 -28.51
N ASP A 74 -10.07 13.95 -28.62
CA ASP A 74 -10.14 15.06 -29.59
C ASP A 74 -9.62 14.63 -30.98
N GLY A 75 -9.17 13.38 -31.13
CA GLY A 75 -8.72 12.79 -32.40
C GLY A 75 -7.30 13.18 -32.80
N GLU A 76 -6.52 13.77 -31.89
CA GLU A 76 -5.13 14.17 -32.11
C GLU A 76 -4.17 12.96 -32.06
N ILE A 77 -4.55 11.90 -31.33
CA ILE A 77 -3.76 10.69 -31.13
C ILE A 77 -4.64 9.46 -31.38
N ASP A 78 -4.16 8.54 -32.22
CA ASP A 78 -4.74 7.20 -32.30
C ASP A 78 -4.16 6.30 -31.19
N CYS A 79 -5.05 5.67 -30.42
CA CYS A 79 -4.66 4.74 -29.36
C CYS A 79 -5.63 3.56 -29.30
N PRO A 80 -5.30 2.43 -29.96
CA PRO A 80 -6.13 1.23 -29.93
C PRO A 80 -6.37 0.68 -28.51
N ASN A 81 -5.48 0.96 -27.55
CA ASN A 81 -5.58 0.52 -26.16
C ASN A 81 -6.04 1.64 -25.19
N VAL A 82 -6.85 2.59 -25.64
CA VAL A 82 -7.34 3.69 -24.79
C VAL A 82 -8.07 3.19 -23.54
N ALA A 83 -8.80 2.07 -23.63
CA ALA A 83 -9.51 1.47 -22.50
C ALA A 83 -8.55 0.97 -21.42
N GLY A 84 -7.45 0.30 -21.80
CA GLY A 84 -6.44 -0.17 -20.85
C GLY A 84 -5.71 0.99 -20.16
N ILE A 85 -5.39 2.05 -20.91
CA ILE A 85 -4.78 3.26 -20.34
C ILE A 85 -5.74 3.98 -19.40
N ALA A 86 -7.00 4.14 -19.79
CA ALA A 86 -8.02 4.75 -18.93
C ALA A 86 -8.24 3.95 -17.64
N ALA A 87 -8.24 2.62 -17.71
CA ALA A 87 -8.33 1.75 -16.54
C ALA A 87 -7.12 1.92 -15.60
N ASP A 88 -5.90 1.96 -16.13
CA ASP A 88 -4.67 2.19 -15.33
C ASP A 88 -4.68 3.56 -14.62
N ILE A 89 -5.07 4.62 -15.34
CA ILE A 89 -5.22 5.96 -14.77
C ILE A 89 -6.28 5.96 -13.66
N THR A 90 -7.44 5.34 -13.94
CA THR A 90 -8.55 5.26 -12.98
C THR A 90 -8.13 4.50 -11.72
N GLN A 91 -7.48 3.35 -11.86
CA GLN A 91 -6.99 2.56 -10.74
C GLN A 91 -6.01 3.35 -9.85
N HIS A 92 -5.10 4.11 -10.47
CA HIS A 92 -4.18 4.99 -9.75
C HIS A 92 -4.95 6.02 -8.90
N PHE A 93 -5.93 6.71 -9.47
CA PHE A 93 -6.70 7.73 -8.73
C PHE A 93 -7.66 7.13 -7.70
N VAL A 94 -8.29 5.98 -7.96
CA VAL A 94 -9.13 5.28 -6.97
C VAL A 94 -8.30 4.92 -5.75
N SER A 95 -7.10 4.36 -5.95
CA SER A 95 -6.19 4.00 -4.84
C SER A 95 -5.68 5.24 -4.12
N TYR A 96 -5.32 6.31 -4.84
CA TYR A 96 -4.85 7.53 -4.21
C TYR A 96 -5.95 8.22 -3.38
N VAL A 97 -7.14 8.39 -3.94
CA VAL A 97 -8.29 8.97 -3.25
C VAL A 97 -8.68 8.16 -2.03
N ARG A 98 -8.63 6.82 -2.10
CA ARG A 98 -8.81 5.96 -0.92
C ARG A 98 -7.85 6.36 0.21
N GLU A 99 -6.54 6.42 -0.06
CA GLU A 99 -5.56 6.75 0.98
C GLU A 99 -5.76 8.16 1.55
N LEU A 100 -6.22 9.12 0.75
CA LEU A 100 -6.55 10.48 1.22
C LEU A 100 -7.77 10.48 2.14
N ILE A 101 -8.87 9.82 1.75
CA ILE A 101 -10.10 9.74 2.54
C ILE A 101 -9.85 8.99 3.85
N TRP A 102 -9.13 7.87 3.79
CA TRP A 102 -8.80 7.10 4.99
C TRP A 102 -7.99 7.91 5.98
N GLU A 103 -6.98 8.64 5.52
CA GLU A 103 -6.16 9.48 6.40
C GLU A 103 -6.94 10.67 6.96
N ASP A 104 -7.86 11.26 6.21
CA ASP A 104 -8.71 12.36 6.70
C ASP A 104 -9.63 11.89 7.85
N ILE A 105 -10.29 10.75 7.69
CA ILE A 105 -11.10 10.13 8.75
C ILE A 105 -10.21 9.74 9.94
N ARG A 106 -9.02 9.19 9.70
CA ARG A 106 -8.09 8.86 10.79
C ARG A 106 -7.68 10.09 11.58
N LYS A 107 -7.29 11.17 10.91
CA LYS A 107 -6.85 12.42 11.56
C LYS A 107 -7.97 13.05 12.39
N SER A 108 -9.19 13.04 11.87
CA SER A 108 -10.34 13.66 12.52
C SER A 108 -10.93 12.84 13.66
N GLU A 109 -11.04 11.51 13.50
CA GLU A 109 -11.79 10.64 14.42
C GLU A 109 -10.87 9.69 15.22
N PHE A 110 -9.71 9.31 14.69
CA PHE A 110 -8.80 8.31 15.27
C PHE A 110 -7.32 8.77 15.31
N PRO A 111 -7.00 9.99 15.78
CA PRO A 111 -5.67 10.60 15.59
C PRO A 111 -4.52 9.82 16.26
N HIS A 112 -4.84 8.99 17.26
CA HIS A 112 -3.89 8.17 18.00
C HIS A 112 -3.45 6.91 17.23
N LEU A 113 -4.20 6.48 16.21
CA LEU A 113 -3.85 5.30 15.39
C LEU A 113 -2.74 5.60 14.36
N PRO A 114 -1.96 4.58 13.95
CA PRO A 114 -0.95 4.70 12.88
C PRO A 114 -1.59 5.14 11.55
N SER A 115 -0.85 5.89 10.73
CA SER A 115 -1.29 6.31 9.40
C SER A 115 -0.96 5.26 8.35
N ARG A 116 -1.92 4.91 7.48
CA ARG A 116 -1.66 4.08 6.29
C ARG A 116 -0.63 4.69 5.35
N GLN A 117 -0.45 6.00 5.40
CA GLN A 117 0.48 6.73 4.55
C GLN A 117 1.93 6.63 5.05
N ARG A 118 2.15 6.26 6.31
CA ARG A 118 3.49 6.25 6.94
C ARG A 118 3.82 4.95 7.68
N CYS A 119 2.85 4.07 7.88
CA CYS A 119 3.04 2.82 8.58
C CYS A 119 3.84 1.82 7.75
N ILE A 120 4.22 0.75 8.42
CA ILE A 120 4.55 -0.53 7.79
C ILE A 120 3.44 -1.55 8.10
N TRP A 121 3.27 -2.49 7.18
CA TRP A 121 2.31 -3.58 7.29
C TRP A 121 2.94 -4.82 7.91
N LEU A 122 2.30 -5.36 8.93
CA LEU A 122 2.73 -6.56 9.65
C LEU A 122 1.66 -7.65 9.55
N ALA A 123 2.11 -8.90 9.62
CA ALA A 123 1.28 -10.07 9.89
C ALA A 123 1.50 -10.54 11.34
N ALA A 124 0.43 -10.99 11.99
CA ALA A 124 0.46 -11.42 13.39
C ALA A 124 1.21 -12.75 13.58
N ASP A 125 0.99 -13.68 12.65
CA ASP A 125 1.33 -15.09 12.77
C ASP A 125 1.55 -15.71 11.39
N GLU A 126 1.88 -17.00 11.38
CA GLU A 126 2.17 -17.77 10.17
C GLU A 126 0.97 -17.88 9.23
N GLU A 127 -0.26 -17.95 9.77
CA GLU A 127 -1.49 -17.95 8.96
C GLU A 127 -1.66 -16.63 8.21
N GLY A 128 -1.42 -15.50 8.88
CA GLY A 128 -1.40 -14.19 8.26
C GLY A 128 -0.32 -14.07 7.17
N VAL A 129 0.89 -14.57 7.43
CA VAL A 129 1.95 -14.61 6.41
C VAL A 129 1.50 -15.42 5.19
N LYS A 130 0.95 -16.62 5.41
CA LYS A 130 0.44 -17.47 4.32
C LYS A 130 -0.64 -16.76 3.50
N PHE A 131 -1.59 -16.10 4.16
CA PHE A 131 -2.63 -15.32 3.50
C PHE A 131 -2.02 -14.22 2.61
N TRP A 132 -1.09 -13.42 3.15
CA TRP A 132 -0.51 -12.32 2.38
C TRP A 132 0.41 -12.79 1.25
N LEU A 133 1.15 -13.89 1.40
CA LEU A 133 1.95 -14.47 0.31
C LEU A 133 1.07 -14.85 -0.89
N GLN A 134 -0.16 -15.32 -0.65
CA GLN A 134 -1.10 -15.68 -1.72
C GLN A 134 -1.77 -14.45 -2.38
N ASN A 135 -1.88 -13.33 -1.67
CA ASN A 135 -2.66 -12.17 -2.11
C ASN A 135 -1.82 -10.97 -2.58
N LEU A 136 -0.50 -10.95 -2.33
CA LEU A 136 0.37 -9.81 -2.67
C LEU A 136 0.89 -9.80 -4.13
N GLY A 137 0.61 -10.84 -4.92
CA GLY A 137 1.05 -10.95 -6.31
C GLY A 137 2.58 -10.89 -6.43
N LEU A 138 3.26 -11.79 -5.73
CA LEU A 138 4.73 -11.81 -5.62
C LEU A 138 5.44 -12.50 -6.80
N ASP A 139 4.71 -12.84 -7.87
CA ASP A 139 5.25 -13.54 -9.03
C ASP A 139 6.41 -12.77 -9.66
N ASN A 140 7.55 -13.44 -9.78
CA ASN A 140 8.81 -12.88 -10.32
C ASN A 140 9.37 -11.70 -9.53
N GLN A 141 8.96 -11.50 -8.26
CA GLN A 141 9.49 -10.46 -7.40
C GLN A 141 10.43 -11.02 -6.35
N GLU A 142 11.47 -10.27 -6.03
CA GLU A 142 12.35 -10.59 -4.90
C GLU A 142 11.77 -10.00 -3.61
N PHE A 143 11.74 -10.80 -2.54
CA PHE A 143 11.25 -10.38 -1.23
C PHE A 143 11.95 -11.12 -0.08
N GLN A 144 11.85 -10.57 1.12
CA GLN A 144 12.26 -11.20 2.38
C GLN A 144 11.04 -11.33 3.30
N ILE A 145 10.96 -12.40 4.08
CA ILE A 145 9.99 -12.49 5.19
C ILE A 145 10.78 -12.27 6.47
N ALA A 146 10.64 -11.08 7.05
CA ALA A 146 11.36 -10.68 8.26
C ALA A 146 10.51 -10.99 9.50
N LYS A 147 11.09 -11.70 10.48
CA LYS A 147 10.58 -11.70 11.86
C LYS A 147 11.06 -10.44 12.55
N VAL A 148 10.13 -9.70 13.14
CA VAL A 148 10.41 -8.37 13.67
C VAL A 148 9.85 -8.20 15.07
N GLN A 149 10.60 -7.47 15.89
CA GLN A 149 10.17 -7.01 17.20
C GLN A 149 9.82 -5.54 17.10
N VAL A 150 8.70 -5.13 17.68
CA VAL A 150 8.18 -3.77 17.51
C VAL A 150 7.91 -3.07 18.84
N GLN A 151 8.15 -1.76 18.87
CA GLN A 151 7.83 -0.87 19.96
C GLN A 151 7.19 0.40 19.40
N GLY A 152 5.88 0.58 19.63
CA GLY A 152 5.15 1.71 19.09
C GLY A 152 3.65 1.49 19.11
N ARG A 153 2.95 2.15 18.18
CA ARG A 153 1.50 2.04 18.04
C ARG A 153 1.15 1.04 16.93
N LEU A 154 0.13 0.24 17.20
CA LEU A 154 -0.41 -0.76 16.30
C LEU A 154 -1.90 -0.49 16.08
N HIS A 155 -2.37 -0.79 14.87
CA HIS A 155 -3.78 -0.88 14.56
C HIS A 155 -4.03 -2.15 13.76
N VAL A 156 -5.06 -2.90 14.12
CA VAL A 156 -5.49 -4.08 13.38
C VAL A 156 -6.71 -3.68 12.57
N ALA A 157 -6.63 -3.86 11.26
CA ALA A 157 -7.68 -3.55 10.32
C ALA A 157 -7.98 -4.74 9.40
N SER A 158 -8.89 -4.51 8.47
CA SER A 158 -9.34 -5.50 7.47
C SER A 158 -9.33 -4.86 6.10
N ASP A 159 -8.75 -5.53 5.11
CA ASP A 159 -8.73 -5.07 3.73
C ASP A 159 -10.13 -5.05 3.09
N GLU A 160 -11.08 -5.84 3.63
CA GLU A 160 -12.48 -5.90 3.21
C GLU A 160 -13.21 -4.54 3.25
N HIS A 161 -12.73 -3.63 4.09
CA HIS A 161 -13.28 -2.29 4.22
C HIS A 161 -12.65 -1.31 3.24
N LEU A 162 -11.55 -1.63 2.58
CA LEU A 162 -10.89 -0.72 1.64
C LEU A 162 -11.73 -0.48 0.39
N LEU A 163 -11.65 0.75 -0.13
CA LEU A 163 -12.22 1.11 -1.41
C LEU A 163 -11.45 0.39 -2.55
N THR A 164 -12.18 -0.40 -3.35
CA THR A 164 -11.61 -1.12 -4.50
C THR A 164 -12.11 -0.60 -5.84
N ASP A 165 -13.22 0.15 -5.86
CA ASP A 165 -13.85 0.71 -7.05
C ASP A 165 -14.51 2.06 -6.72
N SER A 166 -15.12 2.71 -7.70
CA SER A 166 -16.00 3.85 -7.50
C SER A 166 -17.25 3.44 -6.72
N GLU A 167 -17.53 4.15 -5.63
CA GLU A 167 -18.76 4.01 -4.86
C GLU A 167 -19.17 5.39 -4.32
N PRO A 168 -20.43 5.55 -3.84
CA PRO A 168 -20.86 6.81 -3.27
C PRO A 168 -20.00 7.22 -2.06
N MET A 169 -19.62 8.50 -1.98
CA MET A 169 -18.76 9.02 -0.90
C MET A 169 -19.29 8.73 0.51
N LEU A 170 -20.61 8.75 0.72
CA LEU A 170 -21.20 8.41 2.01
C LEU A 170 -20.98 6.94 2.40
N THR A 171 -20.91 6.02 1.42
CA THR A 171 -20.54 4.63 1.64
C THR A 171 -19.06 4.53 1.97
N THR A 172 -18.20 5.21 1.22
CA THR A 172 -16.75 5.24 1.45
C THR A 172 -16.38 5.73 2.84
N ILE A 173 -17.00 6.80 3.31
CA ILE A 173 -16.79 7.31 4.68
C ILE A 173 -17.18 6.27 5.73
N LYS A 174 -18.30 5.56 5.54
CA LYS A 174 -18.72 4.50 6.47
C LYS A 174 -17.70 3.36 6.51
N ARG A 175 -17.22 2.90 5.36
CA ARG A 175 -16.21 1.84 5.28
C ARG A 175 -14.88 2.28 5.89
N ALA A 176 -14.45 3.52 5.66
CA ALA A 176 -13.26 4.09 6.30
C ALA A 176 -13.37 4.10 7.84
N ARG A 177 -14.55 4.42 8.39
CA ARG A 177 -14.79 4.31 9.83
C ARG A 177 -14.75 2.87 10.32
N GLN A 178 -15.37 1.92 9.61
CA GLN A 178 -15.32 0.50 9.97
C GLN A 178 -13.88 -0.03 10.00
N TYR A 179 -13.07 0.38 9.01
CA TYR A 179 -11.64 0.09 8.95
C TYR A 179 -10.89 0.62 10.19
N TRP A 180 -11.10 1.88 10.58
CA TRP A 180 -10.43 2.46 11.74
C TRP A 180 -10.98 1.99 13.10
N LEU A 181 -12.22 1.49 13.13
CA LEU A 181 -12.78 0.78 14.28
C LEU A 181 -12.19 -0.63 14.43
N GLY A 182 -11.45 -1.13 13.43
CA GLY A 182 -10.86 -2.47 13.45
C GLY A 182 -11.90 -3.58 13.35
N ILE A 183 -13.04 -3.32 12.70
CA ILE A 183 -14.01 -4.36 12.38
C ILE A 183 -13.33 -5.32 11.40
N ASN A 184 -13.38 -6.61 11.72
CA ASN A 184 -12.72 -7.67 10.96
C ASN A 184 -13.41 -9.01 11.26
N ASP A 185 -14.04 -9.60 10.24
CA ASP A 185 -14.72 -10.89 10.36
C ASP A 185 -13.81 -12.09 9.97
N HIS A 186 -12.62 -11.81 9.44
CA HIS A 186 -11.67 -12.78 8.87
C HIS A 186 -10.26 -12.66 9.46
N PRO A 187 -9.95 -13.36 10.57
CA PRO A 187 -8.68 -13.20 11.29
C PRO A 187 -7.40 -13.34 10.47
N ALA A 188 -7.38 -14.23 9.46
CA ALA A 188 -6.21 -14.43 8.60
C ALA A 188 -5.92 -13.25 7.65
N SER A 189 -6.94 -12.44 7.34
CA SER A 189 -6.81 -11.23 6.49
C SER A 189 -6.40 -9.98 7.27
N ARG A 190 -6.16 -10.11 8.59
CA ARG A 190 -5.82 -8.98 9.44
C ARG A 190 -4.59 -8.26 8.91
N GLU A 191 -4.80 -7.00 8.60
CA GLU A 191 -3.76 -6.06 8.20
C GLU A 191 -3.34 -5.28 9.45
N ILE A 192 -2.09 -5.44 9.89
CA ILE A 192 -1.58 -4.74 11.08
C ILE A 192 -0.73 -3.56 10.65
N LEU A 193 -1.17 -2.35 10.97
CA LEU A 193 -0.45 -1.12 10.70
C LEU A 193 0.42 -0.81 11.90
N PHE A 194 1.70 -0.52 11.65
CA PHE A 194 2.65 -0.18 12.69
C PHE A 194 3.36 1.14 12.40
N GLU A 195 3.47 1.98 13.44
CA GLU A 195 4.40 3.11 13.50
C GLU A 195 5.14 3.09 14.84
N GLY A 196 6.44 3.39 14.80
CA GLY A 196 7.35 3.30 15.94
C GLY A 196 8.68 2.68 15.55
N ARG A 197 9.37 2.09 16.52
CA ARG A 197 10.66 1.45 16.29
C ARG A 197 10.52 -0.05 16.08
N LEU A 198 11.12 -0.54 15.01
CA LEU A 198 11.16 -1.95 14.64
C LEU A 198 12.59 -2.46 14.67
N LYS A 199 12.79 -3.69 15.15
CA LYS A 199 14.06 -4.43 15.06
C LYS A 199 13.87 -5.72 14.28
N VAL A 200 14.74 -5.95 13.30
CA VAL A 200 14.77 -7.20 12.53
C VAL A 200 15.46 -8.28 13.36
N LEU A 201 14.76 -9.37 13.63
CA LEU A 201 15.26 -10.48 14.43
C LEU A 201 15.85 -11.60 13.57
N ASP A 202 15.16 -11.94 12.49
CA ASP A 202 15.50 -13.08 11.63
C ASP A 202 14.79 -13.00 10.27
N PHE A 203 15.21 -13.85 9.33
CA PHE A 203 14.51 -14.09 8.07
C PHE A 203 14.06 -15.55 7.97
N VAL A 204 12.84 -15.77 7.48
CA VAL A 204 12.26 -17.11 7.30
C VAL A 204 12.07 -17.45 5.82
N ASP A 205 12.21 -18.73 5.45
CA ASP A 205 12.04 -19.17 4.08
C ASP A 205 10.53 -19.17 3.72
N PRO A 206 10.12 -18.58 2.59
CA PRO A 206 8.73 -18.63 2.13
C PRO A 206 8.14 -20.04 2.06
N LYS A 207 8.96 -21.08 1.84
CA LYS A 207 8.54 -22.49 1.83
C LYS A 207 8.02 -23.00 3.17
N GLU A 208 8.31 -22.31 4.27
CA GLU A 208 7.77 -22.66 5.59
C GLU A 208 6.25 -22.38 5.67
N PHE A 209 5.70 -21.58 4.76
CA PHE A 209 4.28 -21.17 4.75
C PHE A 209 3.43 -21.83 3.65
N THR A 210 4.06 -22.60 2.75
CA THR A 210 3.39 -23.25 1.61
C THR A 210 2.76 -24.57 1.99
#